data_AF-A0A8J5TEN4-F1
#
_entry.id   AF-A0A8J5TEN4-F1
#
_cell.length_a   1.000
_cell.length_b   1.000
_cell.length_c   1.000
_cell.angle_alpha   90.00
_cell.angle_beta   90.00
_cell.angle_gamma   90.00
#
_symmetry.space_group_name_H-M   'P 1'
#
loop_
_entity.id
_entity.type
_entity.pdbx_description
1 polymer ?
#
loop_
_entity_poly.entity_id
_entity_poly.type
_entity_poly.pdbx_seq_one_letter_code
_entity_poly.pdbx_strand_id
1 'polypeptide(L)' 'MEDYTDQFYSFACRDADLTEQQLIQIYTAGLVNPLKTDVALRQPATLDDAIMLALACEQRMTLESSVPTGSRGSDRRATP' A
#
# COMPACT_ATOMS: atom_id res chain seq x y z
N MET A 1 1.11 -0.26 9.91
CA MET A 1 1.30 -1.14 8.73
C MET A 1 0.68 -2.51 8.95
N GLU A 2 0.30 -2.88 10.19
CA GLU A 2 -0.13 -4.24 10.51
C GLU A 2 -1.65 -4.40 10.67
N ASP A 3 -2.40 -3.30 10.83
CA ASP A 3 -3.82 -3.38 11.20
C ASP A 3 -4.73 -4.00 10.13
N TYR A 4 -4.54 -3.73 8.83
CA TYR A 4 -5.39 -4.30 7.78
C TYR A 4 -5.08 -5.78 7.52
N THR A 5 -3.81 -6.17 7.61
CA THR A 5 -3.39 -7.57 7.46
C THR A 5 -3.86 -8.41 8.65
N ASP A 6 -3.75 -7.89 9.87
CA ASP A 6 -4.23 -8.55 11.09
C ASP A 6 -5.77 -8.68 11.09
N GLN A 7 -6.50 -7.61 10.73
CA GLN A 7 -7.95 -7.66 10.55
C GLN A 7 -8.37 -8.68 9.49
N PHE A 8 -7.62 -8.77 8.39
CA PHE A 8 -7.85 -9.77 7.36
C PHE A 8 -7.66 -11.19 7.89
N TYR A 9 -6.57 -11.48 8.59
CA TYR A 9 -6.34 -12.81 9.18
C TYR A 9 -7.40 -13.18 10.22
N SER A 10 -7.88 -12.22 11.01
CA SER A 10 -9.00 -12.43 11.95
C SER A 10 -10.30 -12.82 11.23
N PHE A 11 -10.57 -12.24 10.06
CA PHE A 11 -11.70 -12.63 9.21
C PHE A 11 -11.49 -13.97 8.51
N ALA A 12 -10.34 -14.18 7.87
CA ALA A 12 -10.03 -15.39 7.12
C ALA A 12 -9.92 -16.65 8.02
N CYS A 13 -9.51 -16.49 9.28
CA CYS A 13 -9.43 -17.60 10.23
C CYS A 13 -10.81 -18.10 10.70
N ARG A 14 -11.87 -17.30 10.53
CA ARG A 14 -13.25 -17.66 10.88
C ARG A 14 -14.00 -18.39 9.76
N ASP A 15 -13.61 -18.17 8.51
CA ASP A 15 -14.21 -18.77 7.32
C ASP A 15 -13.15 -19.61 6.57
N ALA A 16 -13.02 -20.89 6.95
CA ALA A 16 -11.98 -21.79 6.44
C ALA A 16 -12.18 -22.25 4.97
N ASP A 17 -13.30 -21.90 4.34
CA ASP A 17 -13.68 -22.34 2.98
C ASP A 17 -13.68 -21.20 1.94
N LEU A 18 -12.87 -20.16 2.15
CA LEU A 18 -12.75 -19.06 1.19
C LEU A 18 -11.85 -19.47 0.01
N THR A 19 -12.36 -19.24 -1.20
CA THR A 19 -11.56 -19.37 -2.42
C THR A 19 -10.49 -18.27 -2.49
N GLU A 20 -9.42 -18.52 -3.23
CA GLU A 20 -8.33 -17.54 -3.39
C GLU A 20 -8.83 -16.20 -3.95
N GLN A 21 -9.76 -16.23 -4.90
CA GLN A 21 -10.40 -15.03 -5.43
C GLN A 21 -11.17 -14.24 -4.36
N GLN A 22 -11.86 -14.92 -3.45
CA GLN A 22 -12.56 -14.27 -2.33
C GLN A 22 -11.57 -13.68 -1.33
N LEU A 23 -10.48 -14.38 -1.02
CA LEU A 23 -9.41 -13.87 -0.15
C LEU A 23 -8.81 -12.59 -0.73
N ILE A 24 -8.49 -12.56 -2.02
CA ILE A 24 -7.98 -11.37 -2.71
C ILE A 24 -8.98 -10.22 -2.65
N GLN A 25 -10.27 -10.50 -2.88
CA GLN A 25 -11.31 -9.47 -2.84
C GLN A 25 -11.48 -8.88 -1.44
N ILE A 26 -11.54 -9.72 -0.40
CA ILE A 26 -11.67 -9.28 0.99
C ILE A 26 -10.43 -8.47 1.40
N TYR A 27 -9.23 -8.96 1.08
CA TYR A 27 -7.98 -8.26 1.35
C TYR A 27 -7.94 -6.89 0.67
N THR A 28 -8.19 -6.85 -0.64
CA THR A 28 -8.18 -5.60 -1.43
C THR A 28 -9.27 -4.63 -0.97
N ALA A 29 -10.43 -5.14 -0.56
CA ALA A 29 -11.52 -4.31 -0.04
C ALA A 29 -11.16 -3.62 1.28
N GLY A 30 -10.36 -4.28 2.13
CA GLY A 30 -9.87 -3.76 3.41
C GLY A 30 -8.72 -2.75 3.29
N LEU A 31 -8.09 -2.62 2.12
CA LEU A 31 -7.06 -1.61 1.88
C LEU A 31 -7.63 -0.19 1.81
N VAL A 32 -6.84 0.79 2.25
CA VAL A 32 -7.16 2.21 2.10
C VAL A 32 -6.67 2.76 0.75
N ASN A 33 -7.27 3.84 0.25
CA ASN A 33 -6.71 4.55 -0.91
C ASN A 33 -5.43 5.29 -0.50
N PRO A 34 -4.36 5.28 -1.32
CA PRO A 34 -4.32 4.82 -2.72
C PRO A 34 -4.02 3.33 -2.93
N LEU A 35 -3.62 2.60 -1.88
CA LEU A 35 -3.19 1.19 -1.95
C LEU A 35 -4.25 0.29 -2.59
N LYS A 36 -5.51 0.45 -2.20
CA LYS A 36 -6.65 -0.26 -2.78
C LYS A 36 -6.73 -0.11 -4.30
N THR A 37 -6.58 1.10 -4.80
CA THR A 37 -6.65 1.40 -6.23
C THR A 37 -5.44 0.82 -6.97
N ASP A 38 -4.23 0.99 -6.42
CA ASP A 38 -3.00 0.47 -7.02
C ASP A 38 -3.01 -1.07 -7.11
N VAL A 39 -3.44 -1.76 -6.03
CA VAL A 39 -3.55 -3.22 -6.00
C VAL A 39 -4.66 -3.71 -6.92
N ALA A 40 -5.83 -3.05 -6.95
CA ALA A 40 -6.93 -3.42 -7.84
C ALA A 40 -6.57 -3.28 -9.34
N LEU A 41 -5.81 -2.24 -9.71
CA LEU A 41 -5.35 -2.03 -11.08
C LEU A 41 -4.38 -3.12 -11.56
N ARG A 42 -3.60 -3.70 -10.64
CA ARG A 42 -2.61 -4.73 -10.94
C ARG A 42 -3.19 -6.14 -11.04
N GLN A 43 -4.45 -6.32 -10.64
CA GLN A 43 -5.19 -7.59 -10.70
C GLN A 43 -4.37 -8.79 -10.20
N PRO A 44 -4.00 -8.84 -8.91
CA PRO A 44 -3.22 -9.94 -8.35
C PRO A 44 -3.92 -11.29 -8.57
N ALA A 45 -3.13 -12.31 -8.93
CA ALA A 45 -3.62 -13.66 -9.17
C ALA A 45 -3.75 -14.47 -7.86
N THR A 46 -2.92 -14.13 -6.87
CA THR A 46 -2.86 -14.81 -5.56
C THR A 46 -2.97 -13.80 -4.41
N LEU A 47 -3.32 -14.29 -3.21
CA LEU A 47 -3.34 -13.44 -2.01
C LEU A 47 -1.94 -12.90 -1.68
N ASP A 48 -0.91 -13.72 -1.86
CA ASP A 48 0.48 -13.33 -1.60
C ASP A 48 0.91 -12.16 -2.51
N ASP A 49 0.55 -12.21 -3.79
CA ASP A 49 0.76 -11.09 -4.71
C ASP A 49 0.04 -9.83 -4.22
N ALA A 50 -1.22 -9.94 -3.79
CA ALA A 50 -1.96 -8.78 -3.29
C ALA A 50 -1.27 -8.14 -2.07
N ILE A 51 -0.74 -8.97 -1.16
CA ILE A 51 0.03 -8.52 0.01
C ILE A 51 1.34 -7.86 -0.43
N MET A 52 2.10 -8.49 -1.32
CA MET A 52 3.37 -7.99 -1.83
C MET A 52 3.19 -6.64 -2.55
N LEU A 53 2.15 -6.50 -3.37
CA LEU A 53 1.85 -5.25 -4.08
C LEU A 53 1.43 -4.13 -3.13
N ALA A 54 0.66 -4.44 -2.09
CA ALA A 54 0.31 -3.47 -1.05
C ALA A 54 1.57 -2.95 -0.34
N LEU A 55 2.44 -3.85 0.11
CA LEU A 55 3.71 -3.51 0.77
C LEU A 55 4.64 -2.69 -0.14
N ALA A 56 4.78 -3.10 -1.41
CA ALA A 56 5.59 -2.37 -2.37
C ALA A 56 5.04 -0.95 -2.62
N CYS A 57 3.71 -0.80 -2.67
CA CYS A 57 3.07 0.49 -2.85
C CYS A 57 3.32 1.41 -1.64
N GLU A 58 3.21 0.90 -0.42
CA GLU A 58 3.54 1.65 0.79
C GLU A 58 5.02 2.03 0.88
N GLN A 59 5.93 1.12 0.50
CA GLN A 59 7.35 1.44 0.46
C GLN A 59 7.63 2.60 -0.49
N ARG A 60 7.02 2.61 -1.68
CA ARG A 60 7.13 3.74 -2.61
C ARG A 60 6.64 5.04 -1.99
N MET A 61 5.48 5.04 -1.34
CA MET A 61 4.93 6.23 -0.67
C MET A 61 5.83 6.71 0.48
N THR A 62 6.41 5.78 1.22
CA THR A 62 7.33 6.09 2.32
C THR A 62 8.64 6.68 1.78
N LEU A 63 9.18 6.13 0.69
CA LEU A 63 10.36 6.67 0.02
C LEU A 63 10.09 8.04 -0.61
N GLU A 64 8.95 8.24 -1.27
CA GLU A 64 8.53 9.50 -1.88
C GLU A 64 8.33 10.60 -0.82
N SER A 65 7.77 10.27 0.34
CA SER A 65 7.63 11.21 1.47
C SER A 65 8.95 11.47 2.20
N SER A 66 9.88 10.51 2.19
CA SER A 66 11.19 10.60 2.83
C SER A 66 12.27 11.24 1.95
N VAL A 67 11.94 11.78 0.76
CA VAL A 67 12.83 12.73 0.08
C VAL A 67 12.67 14.06 0.81
N PRO A 68 13.61 14.48 1.70
CA PRO A 68 13.57 15.84 2.18
C PRO A 68 13.84 16.70 0.95
N THR A 69 12.88 17.54 0.59
CA THR A 69 13.14 18.69 -0.26
C THR A 69 14.34 19.39 0.34
N GLY A 70 15.48 19.23 -0.35
CA GLY A 70 16.72 19.86 0.01
C GLY A 70 16.46 21.35 0.09
N SER A 71 16.36 21.82 1.32
CA SER A 71 16.43 23.22 1.67
C SER A 71 17.79 23.72 1.18
N ARG A 72 17.84 24.28 -0.02
CA ARG A 72 18.87 25.23 -0.41
C ARG A 72 18.19 26.58 -0.60
N GLY A 73 17.76 27.13 0.53
CA GLY A 73 17.73 28.57 0.68
C GLY A 73 19.16 29.13 0.55
N SER A 74 19.22 30.38 0.10
CA SER A 74 20.39 31.28 0.08
C SER A 74 21.23 31.28 -1.20
N ASP A 75 20.71 31.90 -2.27
CA ASP A 75 21.55 32.91 -2.94
C ASP A 75 20.88 34.27 -2.82
N ARG A 76 21.26 34.95 -1.72
CA ARG A 76 21.16 36.40 -1.64
C ARG A 76 22.36 36.95 -2.41
N ARG A 77 22.19 37.49 -3.62
CA ARG A 77 22.91 38.73 -3.99
C ARG A 77 22.43 39.42 -5.26
N ALA A 78 22.01 40.67 -5.02
CA ALA A 78 22.37 41.89 -5.75
C ALA A 78 21.86 42.09 -7.18
N THR A 79 20.86 42.99 -7.24
CA THR A 79 20.73 44.07 -8.24
C THR A 79 22.07 44.76 -8.52
N PRO A 80 22.30 45.14 -9.77
CA PRO A 80 22.35 46.58 -10.09
C PRO A 80 21.32 47.00 -11.14
#